data_AF-A0A2D8EUQ0-F1
#
_entry.id   AF-A0A2D8EUQ0-F1
#
_cell.length_a   1.000
_cell.length_b   1.000
_cell.length_c   1.000
_cell.angle_alpha   90.00
_cell.angle_beta   90.00
_cell.angle_gamma   90.00
#
_symmetry.space_group_name_H-M   'P 1'
#
loop_
_entity.id
_entity.type
_entity.pdbx_description
1 polymer ?
#
loop_
_entity_poly.entity_id
_entity_poly.type
_entity_poly.pdbx_seq_one_letter_code
_entity_poly.pdbx_strand_id
1 'polypeptide(L)'
;MKKKKLTKKDRLLRRQSIQRILDERDELVRNVKILPTPEFLDKFDVEEKQTEKAGERRMYVTNQLWIDTYYKKGIIDYSQHLTAQKLLSLFRRAGRHQKVTMTFTKEPIQKGVERGLNLDEGAFSDYNKLRSLMGKNSFSICQDVVCFNLSAKEWAEKNRRNVKASAELFRISLDDLADAFKELKL
;
A
#
# COMPACT_ATOMS: atom_id res chain seq x y z
N MET A 1 61.36 15.67 -10.83
CA MET A 1 60.36 14.57 -10.94
C MET A 1 59.58 14.72 -12.25
N LYS A 2 59.86 13.90 -13.28
CA LYS A 2 59.21 14.02 -14.61
C LYS A 2 57.82 13.39 -14.56
N LYS A 3 56.76 14.19 -14.72
CA LYS A 3 55.37 13.70 -14.86
C LYS A 3 55.25 12.92 -16.18
N LYS A 4 55.16 11.58 -16.10
CA LYS A 4 54.87 10.70 -17.25
C LYS A 4 53.54 11.14 -17.88
N LYS A 5 53.57 11.68 -19.10
CA LYS A 5 52.36 12.02 -19.86
C LYS A 5 51.63 10.72 -20.21
N LEU A 6 50.47 10.51 -19.60
CA LEU A 6 49.59 9.36 -19.87
C LEU A 6 49.17 9.39 -21.35
N THR A 7 49.43 8.30 -22.07
CA THR A 7 49.11 8.22 -23.50
C THR A 7 47.59 8.14 -23.70
N LYS A 8 47.10 8.51 -24.90
CA LYS A 8 45.66 8.50 -25.22
C LYS A 8 45.06 7.07 -25.07
N LYS A 9 45.88 6.04 -25.30
CA LYS A 9 45.54 4.62 -25.13
C LYS A 9 45.34 4.24 -23.66
N ASP A 10 46.18 4.74 -22.75
CA ASP A 10 46.05 4.51 -21.30
C ASP A 10 44.77 5.13 -20.72
N ARG A 11 44.35 6.28 -21.23
CA ARG A 11 43.08 6.93 -20.83
C ARG A 11 41.86 6.13 -21.30
N LEU A 12 41.93 5.54 -22.49
CA LEU A 12 40.86 4.71 -23.04
C LEU A 12 40.70 3.41 -22.25
N LEU A 13 41.82 2.75 -21.92
CA LEU A 13 41.86 1.54 -21.09
C LEU A 13 41.28 1.80 -19.69
N ARG A 14 41.64 2.92 -19.05
CA ARG A 14 41.05 3.31 -17.76
C ARG A 14 39.55 3.56 -17.85
N ARG A 15 39.06 4.23 -18.90
CA ARG A 15 37.62 4.43 -19.11
C ARG A 15 36.87 3.11 -19.30
N GLN A 16 37.42 2.18 -20.08
CA GLN A 16 36.80 0.86 -20.26
C GLN A 16 36.80 0.04 -18.97
N SER A 17 37.82 0.18 -18.12
CA SER A 17 37.88 -0.49 -16.82
C SER A 17 36.85 0.08 -15.86
N ILE A 18 36.71 1.41 -15.81
CA ILE A 18 35.72 2.09 -14.98
C ILE A 18 34.29 1.74 -15.42
N GLN A 19 34.02 1.67 -16.72
CA GLN A 19 32.70 1.31 -17.22
C GLN A 19 32.33 -0.13 -16.81
N ARG A 20 33.25 -1.09 -16.92
CA ARG A 20 33.00 -2.47 -16.45
C ARG A 20 32.70 -2.54 -14.95
N ILE A 21 33.43 -1.76 -14.13
CA ILE A 21 33.19 -1.72 -12.69
C ILE A 21 31.81 -1.13 -12.37
N LEU A 22 31.36 -0.14 -13.14
CA LEU A 22 30.03 0.46 -12.99
C LEU A 22 28.93 -0.51 -13.42
N ASP A 23 29.13 -1.23 -14.53
CA ASP A 23 28.18 -2.22 -15.03
C ASP A 23 28.07 -3.43 -14.06
N GLU A 24 29.19 -3.91 -13.51
CA GLU A 24 29.23 -4.96 -12.48
C GLU A 24 28.56 -4.52 -11.17
N ARG A 25 28.72 -3.24 -10.76
CA ARG A 25 28.02 -2.69 -9.59
C ARG A 25 26.52 -2.64 -9.80
N ASP A 26 26.05 -2.23 -10.97
CA ASP A 26 24.63 -2.17 -11.29
C ASP A 26 23.99 -3.57 -11.33
N GLU A 27 24.72 -4.58 -11.81
CA GLU A 27 24.27 -5.97 -11.78
C GLU A 27 24.19 -6.54 -10.36
N LEU A 28 25.13 -6.18 -9.47
CA LEU A 28 25.09 -6.59 -8.07
C LEU A 28 23.91 -5.94 -7.34
N VAL A 29 23.64 -4.65 -7.56
CA VAL A 29 22.50 -3.94 -6.94
C VAL A 29 21.15 -4.54 -7.37
N ARG A 30 21.02 -4.97 -8.64
CA ARG A 30 19.79 -5.61 -9.15
C ARG A 30 19.54 -7.00 -8.56
N ASN A 31 20.57 -7.69 -8.08
CA ASN A 31 20.50 -9.08 -7.60
C ASN A 31 20.51 -9.23 -6.08
N VAL A 32 20.61 -8.15 -5.30
CA VAL A 32 20.41 -8.22 -3.85
C VAL A 32 18.92 -8.46 -3.57
N LYS A 33 18.55 -9.74 -3.41
CA LYS A 33 17.31 -10.12 -2.73
C LYS A 33 17.43 -9.67 -1.28
N ILE A 34 16.93 -8.47 -0.98
CA ILE A 34 16.79 -7.98 0.39
C ILE A 34 15.85 -8.95 1.09
N LEU A 35 16.41 -9.83 1.93
CA LEU A 35 15.61 -10.68 2.81
C LEU A 35 14.87 -9.78 3.79
N PRO A 36 13.57 -10.00 4.03
CA PRO A 36 12.84 -9.25 5.03
C PRO A 36 13.49 -9.45 6.40
N THR A 37 13.72 -8.34 7.10
CA THR A 37 14.24 -8.32 8.48
C THR A 37 13.34 -9.15 9.40
N PRO A 38 13.90 -9.79 10.45
CA PRO A 38 13.15 -10.67 11.35
C PRO A 38 11.95 -9.99 12.03
N GLU A 39 11.99 -8.67 12.23
CA GLU A 39 10.86 -7.88 12.74
C GLU A 39 9.64 -7.83 11.80
N PHE A 40 9.82 -8.09 10.50
CA PHE A 40 8.75 -8.10 9.49
C PHE A 40 7.95 -9.40 9.53
N LEU A 41 8.57 -10.51 9.94
CA LEU A 41 7.94 -11.84 10.03
C LEU A 41 7.01 -11.96 11.25
N ASP A 42 7.24 -11.16 12.29
CA ASP A 42 6.48 -11.24 13.55
C ASP A 42 5.13 -10.49 13.48
N LYS A 43 4.95 -9.59 12.51
CA LYS A 43 3.74 -8.76 12.33
C LYS A 43 2.78 -9.26 11.26
N PHE A 44 3.19 -10.23 10.47
CA PHE A 44 2.51 -10.59 9.24
C PHE A 44 2.49 -12.11 9.06
N ASP A 45 1.31 -12.70 8.93
CA ASP A 45 1.18 -14.08 8.45
C ASP A 45 1.74 -14.13 7.02
N VAL A 46 2.81 -14.90 6.83
CA VAL A 46 3.46 -15.11 5.52
C VAL A 46 3.07 -16.49 5.03
N GLU A 47 2.26 -16.57 3.99
CA GLU A 47 2.02 -17.84 3.29
C GLU A 47 3.06 -18.01 2.17
N GLU A 48 3.93 -19.00 2.34
CA GLU A 48 4.88 -19.43 1.32
C GLU A 48 4.18 -20.36 0.31
N LYS A 49 3.71 -19.83 -0.83
CA LYS A 49 3.33 -20.68 -1.97
C LYS A 49 4.50 -20.84 -2.94
N GLN A 50 4.92 -22.08 -3.17
CA GLN A 50 5.92 -22.43 -4.17
C GLN A 50 5.34 -22.22 -5.58
N THR A 51 6.01 -21.39 -6.39
CA THR A 51 5.71 -21.24 -7.83
C THR A 51 6.43 -22.34 -8.63
N GLU A 52 5.85 -22.82 -9.74
CA GLU A 52 6.40 -23.88 -10.61
C GLU A 52 7.72 -23.52 -11.33
N LYS A 53 8.26 -22.31 -11.13
CA LYS A 53 9.59 -21.92 -11.62
C LYS A 53 10.63 -22.13 -10.53
N ALA A 54 11.57 -23.03 -10.79
CA ALA A 54 12.72 -23.29 -9.92
C ALA A 54 13.41 -21.99 -9.47
N GLY A 55 13.42 -21.72 -8.17
CA GLY A 55 14.26 -20.69 -7.54
C GLY A 55 13.61 -19.35 -7.17
N GLU A 56 12.35 -19.10 -7.52
CA GLU A 56 11.62 -17.89 -7.10
C GLU A 56 10.63 -18.20 -5.96
N ARG A 57 11.06 -17.96 -4.72
CA ARG A 57 10.16 -17.86 -3.56
C ARG A 57 9.51 -16.48 -3.60
N ARG A 58 8.21 -16.43 -3.86
CA ARG A 58 7.40 -15.21 -3.72
C ARG A 58 6.70 -15.27 -2.37
N MET A 59 7.16 -14.45 -1.43
CA MET A 59 6.50 -14.30 -0.14
C MET A 59 5.23 -13.46 -0.35
N TYR A 60 4.06 -14.03 -0.01
CA TYR A 60 2.82 -13.28 0.09
C TYR A 60 2.56 -13.03 1.57
N VAL A 61 2.42 -11.75 1.92
CA VAL A 61 1.95 -11.35 3.25
C VAL A 61 0.43 -11.42 3.23
N THR A 62 -0.14 -12.38 3.95
CA THR A 62 -1.56 -12.77 3.93
C THR A 62 -2.48 -11.64 4.43
N ASN A 63 -1.98 -10.76 5.31
CA ASN A 63 -2.72 -9.63 5.87
C ASN A 63 -2.27 -8.26 5.32
N GLN A 64 -1.68 -8.20 4.13
CA GLN A 64 -1.24 -6.91 3.57
C GLN A 64 -2.42 -6.10 3.04
N LEU A 65 -2.59 -4.88 3.54
CA LEU A 65 -3.56 -3.94 2.99
C LEU A 65 -3.12 -3.49 1.60
N TRP A 66 -4.07 -3.28 0.69
CA TRP A 66 -3.77 -2.74 -0.64
C TRP A 66 -3.08 -1.37 -0.59
N ILE A 67 -3.35 -0.58 0.45
CA ILE A 67 -2.71 0.71 0.71
C ILE A 67 -1.19 0.54 0.86
N ASP A 68 -0.74 -0.42 1.67
CA ASP A 68 0.68 -0.69 1.88
C ASP A 68 1.34 -1.22 0.61
N THR A 69 0.59 -2.01 -0.17
CA THR A 69 1.05 -2.48 -1.49
C THR A 69 1.21 -1.33 -2.48
N TYR A 70 0.28 -0.38 -2.50
CA TYR A 70 0.36 0.81 -3.36
C TYR A 70 1.51 1.73 -2.96
N TYR A 71 1.79 1.86 -1.66
CA TYR A 71 2.93 2.62 -1.16
C TYR A 71 4.26 1.96 -1.54
N LYS A 72 4.41 0.64 -1.31
CA LYS A 72 5.62 -0.11 -1.71
C LYS A 72 5.88 -0.07 -3.22
N LYS A 73 4.82 0.01 -4.03
CA LYS A 73 4.92 0.13 -5.50
C LYS A 73 5.16 1.57 -5.99
N GLY A 74 5.17 2.57 -5.10
CA GLY A 74 5.33 3.98 -5.46
C GLY A 74 4.15 4.57 -6.24
N ILE A 75 2.96 3.98 -6.12
CA ILE A 75 1.73 4.47 -6.78
C ILE A 75 1.13 5.64 -6.00
N ILE A 76 1.24 5.59 -4.67
CA ILE A 76 0.79 6.64 -3.75
C ILE A 76 1.99 7.22 -2.99
N ASP A 77 1.90 8.49 -2.64
CA ASP A 77 2.90 9.17 -1.83
C ASP A 77 2.78 8.83 -0.33
N TYR A 78 3.80 9.15 0.46
CA TYR A 78 3.79 9.00 1.91
C TYR A 78 2.67 9.81 2.57
N SER A 79 2.42 11.04 2.11
CA SER A 79 1.34 11.88 2.63
C SER A 79 -0.04 11.22 2.42
N GLN A 80 -0.27 10.67 1.24
CA GLN A 80 -1.49 9.96 0.87
C GLN A 80 -1.66 8.66 1.66
N HIS A 81 -0.56 7.94 1.92
CA HIS A 81 -0.55 6.74 2.76
C HIS A 81 -0.97 7.06 4.20
N LEU A 82 -0.43 8.13 4.80
CA LEU A 82 -0.84 8.58 6.14
C LEU A 82 -2.33 8.95 6.20
N THR A 83 -2.82 9.67 5.20
CA THR A 83 -4.25 10.03 5.11
C THR A 83 -5.14 8.78 5.02
N ALA A 84 -4.74 7.79 4.24
CA ALA A 84 -5.44 6.51 4.15
C ALA A 84 -5.42 5.76 5.51
N GLN A 85 -4.30 5.77 6.23
CA GLN A 85 -4.23 5.20 7.58
C GLN A 85 -5.13 5.93 8.59
N LYS A 86 -5.25 7.26 8.51
CA LYS A 86 -6.20 8.04 9.32
C LYS A 86 -7.65 7.64 9.05
N LEU A 87 -8.02 7.46 7.77
CA LEU A 87 -9.36 6.98 7.42
C LEU A 87 -9.62 5.57 7.98
N LEU A 88 -8.63 4.67 7.88
CA LEU A 88 -8.75 3.33 8.43
C LEU A 88 -8.92 3.32 9.95
N SER A 89 -8.18 4.17 10.67
CA SER A 89 -8.30 4.29 12.12
C SER A 89 -9.66 4.86 12.53
N LEU A 90 -10.15 5.89 11.83
CA LEU A 90 -11.49 6.44 12.02
C LEU A 90 -12.57 5.38 11.78
N PHE A 91 -12.44 4.61 10.69
CA PHE A 91 -13.38 3.54 10.35
C PHE A 91 -13.40 2.41 11.39
N ARG A 92 -12.23 2.03 11.92
CA ARG A 92 -12.11 1.03 13.00
C ARG A 92 -12.71 1.55 14.31
N ARG A 93 -12.47 2.81 14.67
CA ARG A 93 -13.07 3.48 15.85
C ARG A 93 -14.58 3.60 15.75
N ALA A 94 -15.11 3.84 14.55
CA ALA A 94 -16.53 3.89 14.28
C ALA A 94 -17.24 2.50 14.31
N GLY A 95 -16.51 1.41 14.55
CA GLY A 95 -17.09 0.07 14.78
C GLY A 95 -17.71 -0.61 13.55
N ARG A 96 -17.50 -0.10 12.33
CA ARG A 96 -18.12 -0.66 11.11
C ARG A 96 -17.50 -1.98 10.62
N HIS A 97 -16.40 -2.44 11.21
CA HIS A 97 -15.72 -3.66 10.79
C HIS A 97 -16.52 -4.94 11.08
N GLN A 98 -17.41 -4.95 12.08
CA GLN A 98 -18.04 -6.18 12.56
C GLN A 98 -19.22 -6.68 11.70
N LYS A 99 -19.78 -5.85 10.80
CA LYS A 99 -20.96 -6.24 10.01
C LYS A 99 -20.65 -6.95 8.69
N VAL A 100 -19.42 -6.87 8.17
CA VAL A 100 -19.12 -7.35 6.80
C VAL A 100 -18.34 -8.68 6.79
N THR A 101 -17.65 -9.05 7.87
CA THR A 101 -16.97 -10.36 7.99
C THR A 101 -17.93 -11.54 8.26
N MET A 102 -19.24 -11.29 8.39
CA MET A 102 -20.26 -12.30 8.70
C MET A 102 -20.93 -12.91 7.47
N THR A 103 -20.42 -12.67 6.27
CA THR A 103 -20.94 -13.32 5.06
C THR A 103 -19.77 -13.92 4.31
N PHE A 104 -19.39 -15.16 4.66
CA PHE A 104 -19.14 -16.20 3.65
C PHE A 104 -19.02 -17.62 4.22
N THR A 105 -18.78 -17.84 5.52
CA THR A 105 -18.89 -19.19 6.10
C THR A 105 -19.00 -19.14 7.63
N LYS A 106 -20.10 -19.66 8.17
CA LYS A 106 -20.42 -19.89 9.59
C LYS A 106 -20.77 -18.63 10.42
N GLU A 107 -22.03 -18.57 10.85
CA GLU A 107 -22.40 -17.83 12.05
C GLU A 107 -21.64 -18.39 13.26
N PRO A 108 -20.87 -17.60 14.01
CA PRO A 108 -20.59 -17.95 15.39
C PRO A 108 -21.77 -17.46 16.22
N ILE A 109 -22.60 -18.41 16.63
CA ILE A 109 -23.45 -18.27 17.81
C ILE A 109 -22.52 -17.94 18.98
N GLN A 110 -22.44 -16.68 19.38
CA GLN A 110 -21.87 -16.29 20.67
C GLN A 110 -22.97 -15.67 21.52
N LYS A 111 -23.61 -16.56 22.30
CA LYS A 111 -24.24 -16.23 23.57
C LYS A 111 -23.22 -15.48 24.45
N GLY A 112 -23.56 -14.26 24.81
CA GLY A 112 -23.12 -13.60 26.03
C GLY A 112 -21.64 -13.24 26.13
N VAL A 113 -21.25 -12.11 25.55
CA VAL A 113 -20.33 -11.16 26.20
C VAL A 113 -20.68 -9.75 25.70
N GLU A 114 -21.59 -9.07 26.39
CA GLU A 114 -21.65 -7.61 26.36
C GLU A 114 -20.37 -7.07 27.01
N ARG A 115 -19.30 -6.94 26.23
CA ARG A 115 -18.16 -6.08 26.57
C ARG A 115 -18.27 -4.88 25.65
N GLY A 116 -18.63 -3.75 26.23
CA GLY A 116 -18.85 -2.47 25.56
C GLY A 116 -17.83 -2.22 24.46
N LEU A 117 -18.27 -2.39 23.21
CA LEU A 117 -17.66 -1.70 22.10
C LEU A 117 -17.96 -0.23 22.36
N ASN A 118 -16.98 0.49 22.89
CA ASN A 118 -17.02 1.95 22.96
C ASN A 118 -17.01 2.46 21.52
N LEU A 119 -18.16 2.38 20.85
CA LEU A 119 -18.42 2.98 19.56
C LEU A 119 -18.33 4.48 19.79
N ASP A 120 -17.28 5.07 19.22
CA ASP A 120 -17.10 6.51 19.26
C ASP A 120 -18.11 7.13 18.30
N GLU A 121 -19.25 7.59 18.85
CA GLU A 121 -20.31 8.27 18.11
C GLU A 121 -19.76 9.50 17.36
N GLY A 122 -18.74 10.17 17.91
CA GLY A 122 -18.01 11.25 17.27
C GLY A 122 -17.30 10.79 16.00
N ALA A 123 -16.54 9.69 16.09
CA ALA A 123 -15.87 9.10 14.92
C ALA A 123 -16.85 8.67 13.82
N PHE A 124 -18.04 8.18 14.20
CA PHE A 124 -19.08 7.84 13.23
C PHE A 124 -19.67 9.08 12.54
N SER A 125 -19.93 10.14 13.30
CA SER A 125 -20.37 11.43 12.76
C SER A 125 -19.35 12.00 11.77
N ASP A 126 -18.07 12.01 12.16
CA ASP A 126 -16.98 12.54 11.35
C ASP A 126 -16.75 11.72 10.08
N TYR A 127 -16.90 10.39 10.15
CA TYR A 127 -16.88 9.53 8.96
C TYR A 127 -17.99 9.88 7.96
N ASN A 128 -19.21 10.14 8.45
CA ASN A 128 -20.32 10.52 7.57
C ASN A 128 -20.13 11.94 7.00
N LYS A 129 -19.54 12.87 7.76
CA LYS A 129 -19.18 14.20 7.24
C LYS A 129 -18.15 14.12 6.12
N LEU A 130 -17.09 13.32 6.29
CA LEU A 130 -16.08 13.08 5.24
C LEU A 130 -16.74 12.56 3.95
N ARG A 131 -17.67 11.61 4.07
CA ARG A 131 -18.43 11.09 2.93
C ARG A 131 -19.22 12.17 2.21
N SER A 132 -19.83 13.09 2.95
CA SER A 132 -20.62 14.19 2.39
C SER A 132 -19.73 15.21 1.67
N LEU A 133 -18.56 15.53 2.21
CA LEU A 133 -17.63 16.52 1.63
C LEU A 133 -16.97 16.01 0.33
N MET A 134 -16.44 14.80 0.33
CA MET A 134 -15.75 14.25 -0.85
C MET A 134 -16.70 13.87 -2.00
N GLY A 135 -17.96 13.62 -1.69
CA GLY A 135 -18.93 13.09 -2.65
C GLY A 135 -18.83 11.57 -2.86
N LYS A 136 -19.88 11.02 -3.47
CA LYS A 136 -20.14 9.57 -3.51
C LYS A 136 -19.05 8.77 -4.23
N ASN A 137 -18.46 9.30 -5.29
CA ASN A 137 -17.52 8.55 -6.13
C ASN A 137 -16.11 8.52 -5.52
N SER A 138 -15.56 9.69 -5.15
CA SER A 138 -14.24 9.78 -4.52
C SER A 138 -14.24 9.05 -3.17
N PHE A 139 -15.32 9.19 -2.39
CA PHE A 139 -15.40 8.46 -1.13
C PHE A 139 -15.55 6.94 -1.32
N SER A 140 -16.27 6.47 -2.34
CA SER A 140 -16.49 5.02 -2.51
C SER A 140 -15.19 4.27 -2.85
N ILE A 141 -14.31 4.86 -3.65
CA ILE A 141 -13.01 4.23 -3.94
C ILE A 141 -12.11 4.20 -2.71
N CYS A 142 -12.06 5.30 -1.94
CA CYS A 142 -11.33 5.32 -0.68
C CYS A 142 -11.89 4.28 0.29
N GLN A 143 -13.21 4.19 0.43
CA GLN A 143 -13.86 3.21 1.31
C GLN A 143 -13.56 1.77 0.88
N ASP A 144 -13.76 1.43 -0.38
CA ASP A 144 -13.57 0.06 -0.88
C ASP A 144 -12.10 -0.37 -0.80
N VAL A 145 -11.16 0.52 -1.15
CA VAL A 145 -9.73 0.20 -1.13
C VAL A 145 -9.13 0.22 0.28
N VAL A 146 -9.46 1.23 1.10
CA VAL A 146 -8.87 1.43 2.43
C VAL A 146 -9.57 0.56 3.48
N CYS A 147 -10.90 0.56 3.51
CA CYS A 147 -11.66 -0.06 4.60
C CYS A 147 -12.01 -1.53 4.31
N PHE A 148 -12.31 -1.86 3.06
CA PHE A 148 -12.71 -3.22 2.65
C PHE A 148 -11.61 -4.03 1.98
N ASN A 149 -10.40 -3.46 1.88
CA ASN A 149 -9.23 -4.12 1.31
C ASN A 149 -9.46 -4.67 -0.11
N LEU A 150 -10.19 -3.91 -0.94
CA LEU A 150 -10.29 -4.18 -2.38
C LEU A 150 -9.15 -3.49 -3.14
N SER A 151 -8.78 -4.01 -4.30
CA SER A 151 -7.91 -3.28 -5.21
C SER A 151 -8.69 -2.16 -5.91
N ALA A 152 -7.99 -1.09 -6.33
CA ALA A 152 -8.60 -0.03 -7.14
C ALA A 152 -9.16 -0.57 -8.46
N LYS A 153 -8.55 -1.64 -9.00
CA LYS A 153 -9.04 -2.35 -10.19
C LYS A 153 -10.39 -3.01 -9.94
N GLU A 154 -10.53 -3.77 -8.85
CA GLU A 154 -11.80 -4.41 -8.48
C GLU A 154 -12.89 -3.37 -8.20
N TRP A 155 -12.54 -2.24 -7.57
CA TRP A 155 -13.47 -1.12 -7.43
C TRP A 155 -13.94 -0.59 -8.79
N ALA A 156 -13.03 -0.41 -9.76
CA ALA A 156 -13.39 0.10 -11.07
C ALA A 156 -14.29 -0.88 -11.84
N GLU A 157 -14.02 -2.18 -11.76
CA GLU A 157 -14.86 -3.23 -12.36
C GLU A 157 -16.26 -3.23 -11.72
N LYS A 158 -16.34 -3.22 -10.38
CA LYS A 158 -17.60 -3.16 -9.61
C LYS A 158 -18.43 -1.91 -9.95
N ASN A 159 -17.79 -0.77 -10.13
CA ASN A 159 -18.45 0.51 -10.40
C ASN A 159 -18.57 0.86 -11.90
N ARG A 160 -18.23 -0.08 -12.81
CA ARG A 160 -18.25 0.10 -14.27
C ARG A 160 -17.48 1.35 -14.74
N ARG A 161 -16.30 1.58 -14.15
CA ARG A 161 -15.38 2.67 -14.48
C ARG A 161 -14.19 2.16 -15.28
N ASN A 162 -13.40 3.08 -15.82
CA ASN A 162 -12.19 2.72 -16.57
C ASN A 162 -11.14 2.10 -15.63
N VAL A 163 -10.86 0.82 -15.84
CA VAL A 163 -9.88 0.05 -15.07
C VAL A 163 -8.46 0.57 -15.21
N LYS A 164 -8.08 1.12 -16.39
CA LYS A 164 -6.72 1.65 -16.60
C LYS A 164 -6.46 2.90 -15.77
N ALA A 165 -7.50 3.70 -15.57
CA ALA A 165 -7.44 4.94 -14.78
C ALA A 165 -7.69 4.70 -13.29
N SER A 166 -7.92 3.46 -12.84
CA SER A 166 -8.37 3.21 -11.46
C SER A 166 -7.36 3.63 -10.40
N ALA A 167 -6.06 3.46 -10.68
CA ALA A 167 -4.99 3.88 -9.78
C ALA A 167 -4.90 5.41 -9.68
N GLU A 168 -5.07 6.12 -10.80
CA GLU A 168 -5.08 7.58 -10.81
C GLU A 168 -6.32 8.14 -10.11
N LEU A 169 -7.50 7.56 -10.35
CA LEU A 169 -8.74 7.90 -9.65
C LEU A 169 -8.59 7.71 -8.14
N PHE A 170 -7.92 6.64 -7.71
CA PHE A 170 -7.64 6.41 -6.30
C PHE A 170 -6.72 7.49 -5.73
N ARG A 171 -5.67 7.86 -6.47
CA ARG A 171 -4.73 8.91 -6.04
C ARG A 171 -5.43 10.26 -5.86
N ILE A 172 -6.21 10.68 -6.85
CA ILE A 172 -7.01 11.91 -6.78
C ILE A 172 -7.97 11.87 -5.58
N SER A 173 -8.62 10.73 -5.36
CA SER A 173 -9.55 10.59 -4.23
C SER A 173 -8.84 10.63 -2.87
N LEU A 174 -7.57 10.22 -2.77
CA LEU A 174 -6.77 10.40 -1.55
C LEU A 174 -6.36 11.86 -1.31
N ASP A 175 -6.13 12.62 -2.38
CA ASP A 175 -5.90 14.06 -2.28
C ASP A 175 -7.18 14.78 -1.82
N ASP A 176 -8.33 14.47 -2.42
CA ASP A 176 -9.65 14.96 -1.99
C ASP A 176 -9.92 14.62 -0.51
N LEU A 177 -9.54 13.40 -0.08
CA LEU A 177 -9.68 12.95 1.30
C LEU A 177 -8.79 13.77 2.24
N ALA A 178 -7.55 14.06 1.83
CA ALA A 178 -6.64 14.88 2.63
C ALA A 178 -7.18 16.30 2.82
N ASP A 179 -7.80 16.87 1.79
CA ASP A 179 -8.43 18.18 1.87
C ASP A 179 -9.69 18.16 2.74
N ALA A 180 -10.52 17.12 2.65
CA ALA A 180 -11.68 16.94 3.54
C ALA A 180 -11.28 16.80 5.02
N PHE A 181 -10.17 16.12 5.32
CA PHE A 181 -9.62 16.07 6.69
C PHE A 181 -9.20 17.45 7.20
N LYS A 182 -8.57 18.28 6.35
CA LYS A 182 -8.18 19.65 6.71
C LYS A 182 -9.42 20.52 6.99
N GLU A 183 -10.46 20.39 6.18
CA GLU A 183 -11.71 21.15 6.33
C GLU A 183 -12.41 20.81 7.66
N LEU A 184 -12.46 19.54 8.02
CA LEU A 184 -13.05 19.07 9.28
C LEU A 184 -12.14 19.28 10.51
N LYS A 185 -10.90 19.73 10.31
CA LYS A 185 -9.87 19.90 11.36
C LYS A 185 -9.61 18.60 12.15
N LEU A 186 -9.50 17.49 11.42
CA LEU A 186 -9.32 16.11 11.94
C LEU A 186 -7.89 15.56 11.73
#